data_AF-A0A8T4BEG1-F1
#
_entry.id   AF-A0A8T4BEG1-F1
#
_cell.length_a   1.000
_cell.length_b   1.000
_cell.length_c   1.000
_cell.angle_alpha   90.00
_cell.angle_beta   90.00
_cell.angle_gamma   90.00
#
_symmetry.space_group_name_H-M   'P 1'
#
loop_
_entity.id
_entity.type
_entity.pdbx_description
1 polymer ?
#
loop_
_entity_poly.entity_id
_entity_poly.type
_entity_poly.pdbx_seq_one_letter_code
_entity_poly.pdbx_strand_id
1 'polypeptide(L)'
;MRDLLNSPFVQPVSDKLHADLECMKSSELLHFHAPANLEGLLAIGQLEAACLDAGIKYSRRFYLPKHHRPRDEILEIPPPSSGVNVVIASEEETWQVEDLPDVDGLQFVPLATRVQMGNQHRIHHGSLDCVIQCAAIAALLAPNGRRVRKLRPYMSLGLWLRGALDTTLDPIHSAVLLHLKEEGSVRIVPLPEVGQPRQGMIPHLPERRLIKLHKAWPTMNVDERKQALSELVLPCLTDSSLSTPRLEELVWKRMLVGQEAVDLASQAEALRQEWPEDADASRIHAAQRLDHWLRTGSLMLEHQATV
;
A
#
# COMPACT_ATOMS: atom_id res chain seq x y z
N MET A 1 10.86 6.56 13.03
CA MET A 1 9.57 5.95 12.64
C MET A 1 8.79 5.74 13.91
N ARG A 2 7.50 6.05 13.92
CA ARG A 2 6.64 5.74 15.05
C ARG A 2 6.31 4.24 15.01
N ASP A 3 6.10 3.67 16.18
CA ASP A 3 5.69 2.27 16.29
C ASP A 3 4.31 2.06 15.65
N LEU A 4 4.20 1.04 14.80
CA LEU A 4 2.92 0.69 14.16
C LEU A 4 2.03 -0.14 15.05
N LEU A 5 2.57 -1.00 15.93
CA LEU A 5 1.71 -1.84 16.75
C LEU A 5 0.87 -1.04 17.74
N ASN A 6 1.44 0.08 18.20
CA ASN A 6 0.76 1.05 19.04
C ASN A 6 -0.14 2.01 18.25
N SER A 7 -0.22 1.89 16.92
CA SER A 7 -1.12 2.73 16.15
C SER A 7 -2.57 2.30 16.38
N PRO A 8 -3.53 3.25 16.47
CA PRO A 8 -4.92 2.94 16.75
C PRO A 8 -5.58 1.95 15.78
N PHE A 9 -5.10 1.86 14.54
CA PHE A 9 -5.65 0.99 13.50
C PHE A 9 -5.02 -0.41 13.46
N VAL A 10 -3.86 -0.61 14.10
CA VAL A 10 -3.22 -1.94 14.25
C VAL A 10 -3.50 -2.56 15.61
N GLN A 11 -3.67 -1.75 16.65
CA GLN A 11 -3.88 -2.21 18.02
C GLN A 11 -4.93 -3.35 18.16
N PRO A 12 -6.08 -3.33 17.46
CA PRO A 12 -7.07 -4.41 17.55
C PRO A 12 -6.58 -5.79 17.14
N VAL A 13 -5.54 -5.87 16.29
CA VAL A 13 -4.97 -7.13 15.78
C VAL A 13 -3.53 -7.35 16.23
N SER A 14 -3.04 -6.52 17.15
CA SER A 14 -1.62 -6.50 17.55
C SER A 14 -1.16 -7.81 18.19
N ASP A 15 -2.01 -8.52 18.94
CA ASP A 15 -1.66 -9.80 19.56
C ASP A 15 -1.33 -10.87 18.51
N LYS A 16 -2.12 -10.94 17.42
CA LYS A 16 -1.85 -11.83 16.28
C LYS A 16 -0.54 -11.50 15.61
N LEU A 17 -0.25 -10.21 15.36
CA LEU A 17 1.01 -9.78 14.75
C LEU A 17 2.23 -10.07 15.63
N HIS A 18 2.10 -9.99 16.96
CA HIS A 18 3.15 -10.43 17.88
C HIS A 18 3.38 -11.94 17.80
N ALA A 19 2.32 -12.74 17.79
CA ALA A 19 2.44 -14.20 17.65
C ALA A 19 3.14 -14.57 16.33
N ASP A 20 2.77 -13.92 15.23
CA ASP A 20 3.40 -14.10 13.92
C ASP A 20 4.88 -13.72 13.96
N LEU A 21 5.23 -12.60 14.58
CA LEU A 21 6.61 -12.14 14.75
C LEU A 21 7.46 -13.17 15.51
N GLU A 22 6.95 -13.73 16.62
CA GLU A 22 7.68 -14.70 17.42
C GLU A 22 7.88 -16.03 16.67
N CYS A 23 6.88 -16.45 15.88
CA CYS A 23 7.04 -17.57 14.95
C CYS A 23 8.15 -17.29 13.92
N MET A 24 8.16 -16.09 13.31
CA MET A 24 9.21 -15.71 12.35
C MET A 24 10.61 -15.68 12.97
N LYS A 25 10.76 -15.17 14.20
CA LYS A 25 12.05 -15.10 14.90
C LYS A 25 12.60 -16.46 15.31
N SER A 26 11.72 -17.42 15.61
CA SER A 26 12.13 -18.77 16.01
C SER A 26 12.50 -19.68 14.83
N SER A 27 12.15 -19.28 13.61
CA SER A 27 12.47 -20.02 12.39
C SER A 27 13.89 -19.76 11.87
N GLU A 28 14.56 -20.81 11.41
CA GLU A 28 15.88 -20.71 10.77
C GLU A 28 15.82 -20.13 9.33
N LEU A 29 14.67 -20.24 8.68
CA LEU A 29 14.44 -19.83 7.30
C LEU A 29 12.97 -19.44 7.07
N LEU A 30 12.74 -18.29 6.45
CA LEU A 30 11.40 -17.83 6.09
C LEU A 30 11.15 -18.08 4.60
N HIS A 31 10.02 -18.69 4.24
CA HIS A 31 9.62 -18.87 2.83
C HIS A 31 8.43 -17.96 2.52
N PHE A 32 8.69 -16.83 1.87
CA PHE A 32 7.66 -15.88 1.47
C PHE A 32 6.96 -16.32 0.20
N HIS A 33 5.63 -16.34 0.23
CA HIS A 33 4.77 -16.62 -0.92
C HIS A 33 3.73 -15.50 -1.06
N ALA A 34 3.63 -14.87 -2.22
CA ALA A 34 2.65 -13.81 -2.48
C ALA A 34 2.13 -13.84 -3.92
N PRO A 35 0.96 -13.27 -4.21
CA PRO A 35 0.47 -13.21 -5.58
C PRO A 35 1.38 -12.31 -6.41
N ALA A 36 1.57 -12.64 -7.69
CA ALA A 36 2.33 -11.85 -8.66
C ALA A 36 1.53 -10.62 -9.13
N ASN A 37 1.08 -9.81 -8.17
CA ASN A 37 0.37 -8.55 -8.38
C ASN A 37 1.00 -7.44 -7.51
N LEU A 38 0.50 -6.21 -7.63
CA LEU A 38 1.09 -5.08 -6.92
C LEU A 38 0.97 -5.18 -5.39
N GLU A 39 -0.16 -5.67 -4.87
CA GLU A 39 -0.35 -5.85 -3.43
C GLU A 39 0.63 -6.88 -2.84
N GLY A 40 0.80 -8.02 -3.52
CA GLY A 40 1.73 -9.06 -3.12
C GLY A 40 3.18 -8.59 -3.14
N LEU A 41 3.56 -7.83 -4.17
CA LEU A 41 4.87 -7.17 -4.25
C LEU A 41 5.10 -6.21 -3.08
N LEU A 42 4.12 -5.35 -2.80
CA LEU A 42 4.22 -4.37 -1.71
C LEU A 42 4.37 -5.05 -0.36
N ALA A 43 3.59 -6.11 -0.11
CA ALA A 43 3.62 -6.86 1.15
C ALA A 43 4.94 -7.63 1.35
N ILE A 44 5.38 -8.45 0.38
CA ILE A 44 6.68 -9.14 0.49
C ILE A 44 7.81 -8.13 0.64
N GLY A 45 7.78 -7.02 -0.10
CA GLY A 45 8.85 -6.05 -0.03
C GLY A 45 9.08 -5.46 1.36
N GLN A 46 8.02 -5.30 2.17
CA GLN A 46 8.18 -4.90 3.57
C GLN A 46 8.94 -5.96 4.38
N LEU A 47 8.54 -7.24 4.28
CA LEU A 47 9.19 -8.33 5.01
C LEU A 47 10.62 -8.59 4.53
N GLU A 48 10.84 -8.56 3.23
CA GLU A 48 12.15 -8.75 2.61
C GLU A 48 13.12 -7.62 2.98
N ALA A 49 12.65 -6.38 3.01
CA ALA A 49 13.44 -5.25 3.51
C ALA A 49 13.91 -5.47 4.95
N ALA A 50 13.02 -5.98 5.81
CA ALA A 50 13.37 -6.28 7.20
C ALA A 50 14.34 -7.46 7.32
N CYS A 51 14.16 -8.52 6.54
CA CYS A 51 15.08 -9.66 6.55
C CYS A 51 16.48 -9.25 6.09
N LEU A 52 16.58 -8.44 5.02
CA LEU A 52 17.84 -7.91 4.53
C LEU A 52 18.53 -6.99 5.53
N ASP A 53 17.76 -6.18 6.26
CA ASP A 53 18.30 -5.27 7.26
C ASP A 53 18.69 -5.98 8.57
N ALA A 54 18.00 -7.08 8.93
CA ALA A 54 18.26 -7.87 10.14
C ALA A 54 19.19 -9.08 9.92
N GLY A 55 19.54 -9.40 8.67
CA GLY A 55 20.35 -10.58 8.33
C GLY A 55 19.60 -11.92 8.47
N ILE A 56 18.26 -11.91 8.37
CA ILE A 56 17.42 -13.10 8.46
C ILE A 56 17.43 -13.83 7.12
N LYS A 57 17.58 -15.15 7.15
CA LYS A 57 17.53 -15.97 5.93
C LYS A 57 16.09 -16.09 5.45
N TYR A 58 15.89 -15.87 4.16
CA TYR A 58 14.59 -16.01 3.53
C TYR A 58 14.71 -16.56 2.11
N SER A 59 13.62 -17.11 1.61
CA SER A 59 13.37 -17.37 0.21
C SER A 59 12.06 -16.69 -0.20
N ARG A 60 11.92 -16.29 -1.46
CA ARG A 60 10.70 -15.65 -1.97
C ARG A 60 10.18 -16.35 -3.20
N ARG A 61 8.87 -16.46 -3.33
CA ARG A 61 8.18 -16.99 -4.52
C ARG A 61 6.92 -16.19 -4.79
N PHE A 62 6.70 -15.87 -6.05
CA PHE A 62 5.43 -15.31 -6.51
C PHE A 62 4.56 -16.42 -7.11
N TYR A 63 3.32 -16.54 -6.63
CA TYR A 63 2.30 -17.42 -7.18
C TYR A 63 1.33 -16.65 -8.08
N LEU A 64 0.50 -17.35 -8.84
CA LEU A 64 -0.42 -16.72 -9.78
C LEU A 64 -1.56 -15.97 -9.06
N PRO A 65 -1.81 -14.70 -9.40
CA PRO A 65 -2.98 -13.97 -8.90
C PRO A 65 -4.30 -14.70 -9.20
N LYS A 66 -5.36 -14.43 -8.42
CA LYS A 66 -6.68 -15.08 -8.60
C LYS A 66 -7.25 -14.94 -10.00
N HIS A 67 -7.03 -13.83 -10.70
CA HIS A 67 -7.55 -13.62 -12.06
C HIS A 67 -6.89 -14.51 -13.13
N HIS A 68 -5.72 -15.08 -12.84
CA HIS A 68 -5.04 -16.05 -13.70
C HIS A 68 -5.28 -17.51 -13.29
N ARG A 69 -6.09 -17.74 -12.25
CA ARG A 69 -6.41 -19.07 -11.74
C ARG A 69 -7.88 -19.41 -12.01
N PRO A 70 -8.23 -20.68 -12.29
CA PRO A 70 -9.61 -21.13 -12.26
C PRO A 70 -10.25 -20.78 -10.90
N ARG A 71 -11.53 -20.41 -10.91
CA ARG A 71 -12.24 -19.95 -9.68
C ARG A 71 -12.19 -20.94 -8.52
N ASP A 72 -12.12 -22.23 -8.83
CA ASP A 72 -12.13 -23.31 -7.84
C ASP A 72 -10.73 -23.86 -7.51
N GLU A 73 -9.67 -23.28 -8.10
CA GLU A 73 -8.30 -23.70 -7.81
C GLU A 73 -7.86 -23.20 -6.43
N ILE A 74 -7.66 -24.16 -5.52
CA ILE A 74 -7.13 -23.90 -4.17
C ILE A 74 -5.64 -23.58 -4.30
N LEU A 75 -5.20 -22.51 -3.62
CA LEU A 75 -3.77 -22.22 -3.53
C LEU A 75 -3.09 -23.26 -2.64
N GLU A 76 -2.38 -24.20 -3.25
CA GLU A 76 -1.58 -25.18 -2.52
C GLU A 76 -0.12 -24.72 -2.44
N ILE A 77 0.34 -24.46 -1.21
CA ILE A 77 1.74 -24.18 -0.93
C ILE A 77 2.27 -25.37 -0.13
N PRO A 78 3.19 -26.16 -0.69
CA PRO A 78 3.71 -27.33 0.00
C PRO A 78 4.47 -26.91 1.26
N PRO A 79 4.39 -27.70 2.34
CA PRO A 79 5.16 -27.44 3.56
C PRO A 79 6.66 -27.47 3.23
N PRO A 80 7.46 -26.56 3.80
CA PRO A 80 8.88 -26.52 3.51
C PRO A 80 9.59 -27.67 4.23
N SER A 81 10.70 -28.15 3.68
CA SER A 81 11.53 -29.16 4.34
C SER A 81 12.26 -28.64 5.59
N SER A 82 12.41 -27.31 5.71
CA SER A 82 12.98 -26.61 6.86
C SER A 82 12.49 -25.17 6.88
N GLY A 83 12.37 -24.59 8.08
CA GLY A 83 11.84 -23.23 8.25
C GLY A 83 10.32 -23.17 8.26
N VAL A 84 9.76 -22.00 7.96
CA VAL A 84 8.31 -21.74 8.02
C VAL A 84 7.81 -21.05 6.76
N ASN A 85 6.64 -21.46 6.28
CA ASN A 85 5.94 -20.77 5.20
C ASN A 85 5.30 -19.48 5.73
N VAL A 86 5.41 -18.42 4.95
CA VAL A 86 4.77 -17.13 5.19
C VAL A 86 4.00 -16.74 3.94
N VAL A 87 2.69 -16.93 3.99
CA VAL A 87 1.79 -16.79 2.85
C VAL A 87 1.05 -15.47 2.93
N ILE A 88 1.22 -14.61 1.93
CA ILE A 88 0.46 -13.38 1.78
C ILE A 88 -0.68 -13.65 0.80
N ALA A 89 -1.90 -13.67 1.32
CA ALA A 89 -3.12 -13.89 0.57
C ALA A 89 -3.93 -12.59 0.50
N SER A 90 -3.37 -11.56 -0.15
CA SER A 90 -3.96 -10.20 -0.16
C SER A 90 -5.30 -10.11 -0.90
N GLU A 91 -5.52 -11.02 -1.84
CA GLU A 91 -6.76 -11.14 -2.64
C GLU A 91 -7.91 -11.85 -1.91
N GLU A 92 -7.73 -12.20 -0.63
CA GLU A 92 -8.80 -12.73 0.21
C GLU A 92 -9.77 -11.64 0.70
N GLU A 93 -10.95 -12.09 1.13
CA GLU A 93 -11.90 -11.26 1.86
C GLU A 93 -11.32 -10.84 3.23
N THR A 94 -12.03 -9.97 3.94
CA THR A 94 -11.60 -9.53 5.27
C THR A 94 -12.05 -10.53 6.33
N TRP A 95 -11.11 -11.02 7.12
CA TRP A 95 -11.33 -12.02 8.16
C TRP A 95 -11.35 -11.39 9.55
N GLN A 96 -12.17 -11.93 10.46
CA GLN A 96 -11.93 -11.74 11.89
C GLN A 96 -10.74 -12.60 12.32
N VAL A 97 -9.97 -12.16 13.31
CA VAL A 97 -8.78 -12.91 13.77
C VAL A 97 -9.18 -14.28 14.32
N GLU A 98 -10.34 -14.35 14.99
CA GLU A 98 -10.87 -15.56 15.62
C GLU A 98 -11.39 -16.59 14.62
N ASP A 99 -11.71 -16.15 13.41
CA ASP A 99 -12.26 -16.99 12.33
C ASP A 99 -11.16 -17.51 11.40
N LEU A 100 -9.90 -17.14 11.64
CA LEU A 100 -8.79 -17.58 10.78
C LEU A 100 -8.62 -19.11 10.84
N PRO A 101 -8.42 -19.76 9.69
CA PRO A 101 -8.14 -21.18 9.67
C PRO A 101 -6.81 -21.49 10.35
N ASP A 102 -6.75 -22.65 11.02
CA ASP A 102 -5.49 -23.20 11.49
C ASP A 102 -4.69 -23.72 10.29
N VAL A 103 -3.56 -23.10 10.00
CA VAL A 103 -2.71 -23.38 8.84
C VAL A 103 -1.30 -23.68 9.29
N ASP A 104 -0.62 -24.57 8.58
CA ASP A 104 0.80 -24.84 8.82
C ASP A 104 1.65 -23.64 8.36
N GLY A 105 2.20 -22.92 9.33
CA GLY A 105 3.00 -21.70 9.12
C GLY A 105 2.22 -20.42 9.40
N LEU A 106 2.52 -19.37 8.64
CA LEU A 106 1.92 -18.04 8.80
C LEU A 106 1.14 -17.65 7.56
N GLN A 107 -0.03 -17.04 7.77
CA GLN A 107 -0.86 -16.49 6.70
C GLN A 107 -1.29 -15.06 7.02
N PHE A 108 -1.00 -14.15 6.08
CA PHE A 108 -1.49 -12.77 6.07
C PHE A 108 -2.66 -12.66 5.10
N VAL A 109 -3.86 -12.55 5.66
CA VAL A 109 -5.08 -12.14 4.97
C VAL A 109 -5.50 -10.77 5.48
N PRO A 110 -6.30 -9.99 4.74
CA PRO A 110 -6.87 -8.75 5.26
C PRO A 110 -7.66 -9.02 6.56
N LEU A 111 -7.39 -8.26 7.61
CA LEU A 111 -8.00 -8.47 8.93
C LEU A 111 -8.99 -7.37 9.27
N ALA A 112 -10.13 -7.73 9.83
CA ALA A 112 -11.08 -6.77 10.36
C ALA A 112 -10.42 -5.99 11.50
N THR A 113 -10.53 -4.66 11.43
CA THR A 113 -9.99 -3.77 12.45
C THR A 113 -10.96 -2.62 12.68
N ARG A 114 -10.61 -1.74 13.60
CA ARG A 114 -11.35 -0.53 13.93
C ARG A 114 -10.40 0.58 14.34
N VAL A 115 -10.85 1.81 14.16
CA VAL A 115 -10.16 3.00 14.61
C VAL A 115 -11.14 3.97 15.23
N GLN A 116 -10.71 4.64 16.31
CA GLN A 116 -11.48 5.71 16.92
C GLN A 116 -11.06 7.06 16.31
N MET A 117 -12.01 7.80 15.74
CA MET A 117 -11.73 9.05 15.03
C MET A 117 -12.78 10.14 15.26
N GLY A 118 -12.37 11.38 14.99
CA GLY A 118 -13.19 12.58 15.06
C GLY A 118 -13.42 13.10 16.48
N ASN A 119 -13.95 14.32 16.59
CA ASN A 119 -14.15 15.02 17.87
C ASN A 119 -15.11 14.27 18.82
N GLN A 120 -16.00 13.45 18.26
CA GLN A 120 -16.95 12.63 19.02
C GLN A 120 -16.39 11.25 19.37
N HIS A 121 -15.12 10.96 19.04
CA HIS A 121 -14.46 9.70 19.35
C HIS A 121 -15.28 8.47 18.92
N ARG A 122 -15.86 8.53 17.71
CA ARG A 122 -16.66 7.43 17.16
C ARG A 122 -15.74 6.31 16.69
N ILE A 123 -16.21 5.07 16.87
CA ILE A 123 -15.52 3.88 16.38
C ILE A 123 -15.94 3.66 14.92
N HIS A 124 -14.95 3.54 14.05
CA HIS A 124 -15.11 3.23 12.64
C HIS A 124 -14.46 1.88 12.35
N HIS A 125 -15.18 1.01 11.64
CA HIS A 125 -14.70 -0.31 11.25
C HIS A 125 -14.07 -0.26 9.86
N GLY A 126 -13.12 -1.15 9.61
CA GLY A 126 -12.50 -1.31 8.30
C GLY A 126 -11.62 -2.55 8.24
N SER A 127 -10.71 -2.58 7.28
CA SER A 127 -9.82 -3.72 7.02
C SER A 127 -8.38 -3.27 7.12
N LEU A 128 -7.54 -4.04 7.81
CA LEU A 128 -6.10 -3.91 7.84
C LEU A 128 -5.52 -4.83 6.76
N ASP A 129 -5.06 -4.28 5.65
CA ASP A 129 -4.53 -5.09 4.54
C ASP A 129 -3.17 -5.73 4.86
N CYS A 130 -2.77 -6.69 4.03
CA CYS A 130 -1.53 -7.44 4.23
C CYS A 130 -0.26 -6.61 4.12
N VAL A 131 -0.25 -5.52 3.33
CA VAL A 131 0.90 -4.61 3.22
C VAL A 131 1.13 -3.90 4.54
N ILE A 132 0.08 -3.42 5.20
CA ILE A 132 0.20 -2.78 6.53
C ILE A 132 0.65 -3.79 7.58
N GLN A 133 0.07 -4.99 7.59
CA GLN A 133 0.48 -6.07 8.51
C GLN A 133 1.96 -6.41 8.33
N CYS A 134 2.41 -6.59 7.09
CA CYS A 134 3.81 -6.83 6.77
C CYS A 134 4.71 -5.65 7.15
N ALA A 135 4.27 -4.41 6.95
CA ALA A 135 5.00 -3.21 7.36
C ALA A 135 5.13 -3.10 8.89
N ALA A 136 4.10 -3.51 9.64
CA ALA A 136 4.14 -3.56 11.10
C ALA A 136 5.18 -4.56 11.59
N ILE A 137 5.15 -5.79 11.06
CA ILE A 137 6.14 -6.83 11.39
C ILE A 137 7.55 -6.42 10.96
N ALA A 138 7.70 -5.84 9.78
CA ALA A 138 8.99 -5.35 9.28
C ALA A 138 9.62 -4.31 10.23
N ALA A 139 8.80 -3.39 10.76
CA ALA A 139 9.24 -2.40 11.74
C ALA A 139 9.67 -3.02 13.09
N LEU A 140 9.19 -4.21 13.43
CA LEU A 140 9.58 -4.93 14.65
C LEU A 140 10.81 -5.80 14.44
N LEU A 141 10.92 -6.45 13.29
CA LEU A 141 12.09 -7.25 12.91
C LEU A 141 13.34 -6.38 12.75
N ALA A 142 13.20 -5.20 12.15
CA ALA A 142 14.29 -4.29 11.90
C ALA A 142 13.90 -2.83 12.19
N PRO A 143 13.75 -2.43 13.47
CA PRO A 143 13.28 -1.09 13.87
C PRO A 143 14.20 0.05 13.39
N ASN A 144 15.49 -0.23 13.24
CA ASN A 144 16.48 0.70 12.72
C ASN A 144 16.90 0.37 11.27
N GLY A 145 16.15 -0.51 10.59
CA GLY A 145 16.42 -0.93 9.22
C GLY A 145 16.37 0.23 8.24
N ARG A 146 17.43 0.37 7.43
CA ARG A 146 17.52 1.41 6.41
C ARG A 146 16.49 1.18 5.31
N ARG A 147 16.34 -0.06 4.82
CA ARG A 147 15.36 -0.43 3.80
C ARG A 147 13.95 -0.36 4.36
N VAL A 148 13.72 -0.87 5.57
CA VAL A 148 12.41 -0.76 6.24
C VAL A 148 11.94 0.69 6.29
N ARG A 149 12.82 1.61 6.71
CA ARG A 149 12.50 3.05 6.71
C ARG A 149 12.23 3.63 5.33
N LYS A 150 12.93 3.13 4.31
CA LYS A 150 12.78 3.58 2.93
C LYS A 150 11.46 3.12 2.31
N LEU A 151 11.00 1.91 2.66
CA LEU A 151 9.77 1.32 2.11
C LEU A 151 8.52 1.67 2.93
N ARG A 152 8.70 2.18 4.14
CA ARG A 152 7.64 2.65 5.04
C ARG A 152 6.55 3.52 4.39
N PRO A 153 6.87 4.52 3.55
CA PRO A 153 5.84 5.40 2.97
C PRO A 153 4.80 4.68 2.12
N TYR A 154 5.13 3.52 1.58
CA TYR A 154 4.31 2.77 0.64
C TYR A 154 3.26 1.88 1.32
N MET A 155 3.25 1.79 2.64
CA MET A 155 2.35 0.87 3.36
C MET A 155 0.86 1.14 3.13
N SER A 156 0.47 2.39 2.86
CA SER A 156 -0.92 2.77 2.59
C SER A 156 -1.40 2.34 1.20
N LEU A 157 -0.48 1.97 0.30
CA LEU A 157 -0.86 1.54 -1.05
C LEU A 157 -1.64 0.23 -1.05
N GLY A 158 -1.51 -0.61 -0.01
CA GLY A 158 -2.36 -1.78 0.14
C GLY A 158 -3.84 -1.41 0.20
N LEU A 159 -4.23 -0.55 1.15
CA LEU A 159 -5.59 -0.01 1.25
C LEU A 159 -6.03 0.76 0.00
N TRP A 160 -5.11 1.52 -0.63
CA TRP A 160 -5.40 2.23 -1.88
C TRP A 160 -5.84 1.27 -3.00
N LEU A 161 -5.23 0.09 -3.10
CA LEU A 161 -5.52 -0.88 -4.14
C LEU A 161 -6.80 -1.68 -3.88
N ARG A 162 -7.31 -1.67 -2.63
CA ARG A 162 -8.56 -2.33 -2.27
C ARG A 162 -9.79 -1.50 -2.69
N GLY A 163 -10.94 -2.17 -2.70
CA GLY A 163 -12.21 -1.60 -3.14
C GLY A 163 -12.97 -0.76 -2.11
N ALA A 164 -12.47 -0.57 -0.89
CA ALA A 164 -13.20 0.20 0.14
C ALA A 164 -13.51 1.63 -0.34
N LEU A 165 -12.50 2.29 -0.92
CA LEU A 165 -12.61 3.63 -1.50
C LEU A 165 -13.54 3.71 -2.71
N ASP A 166 -13.90 2.58 -3.33
CA ASP A 166 -14.80 2.58 -4.51
C ASP A 166 -16.27 2.78 -4.10
N THR A 167 -16.60 2.58 -2.82
CA THR A 167 -17.97 2.68 -2.31
C THR A 167 -18.13 3.74 -1.23
N THR A 168 -17.17 3.84 -0.30
CA THR A 168 -17.26 4.70 0.87
C THR A 168 -15.90 5.26 1.25
N LEU A 169 -15.85 6.20 2.20
CA LEU A 169 -14.59 6.63 2.79
C LEU A 169 -13.97 5.47 3.58
N ASP A 170 -12.66 5.28 3.44
CA ASP A 170 -11.90 4.32 4.23
C ASP A 170 -11.29 5.01 5.47
N PRO A 171 -11.80 4.72 6.69
CA PRO A 171 -11.30 5.29 7.93
C PRO A 171 -9.89 4.78 8.28
N ILE A 172 -9.56 3.55 7.89
CA ILE A 172 -8.24 2.96 8.14
C ILE A 172 -7.21 3.64 7.23
N HIS A 173 -7.55 3.84 5.94
CA HIS A 173 -6.69 4.57 5.01
C HIS A 173 -6.41 5.98 5.53
N SER A 174 -7.46 6.70 5.96
CA SER A 174 -7.32 8.04 6.54
C SER A 174 -6.42 8.06 7.78
N ALA A 175 -6.54 7.08 8.67
CA ALA A 175 -5.72 6.96 9.87
C ALA A 175 -4.24 6.65 9.55
N VAL A 176 -3.99 5.79 8.56
CA VAL A 176 -2.63 5.45 8.10
C VAL A 176 -1.96 6.67 7.47
N LEU A 177 -2.68 7.42 6.63
CA LEU A 177 -2.20 8.65 6.02
C LEU A 177 -1.78 9.67 7.09
N LEU A 178 -2.63 9.88 8.10
CA LEU A 178 -2.32 10.76 9.21
C LEU A 178 -1.07 10.28 9.96
N HIS A 179 -0.98 8.99 10.28
CA HIS A 179 0.19 8.40 10.95
C HIS A 179 1.48 8.63 10.16
N LEU A 180 1.49 8.32 8.86
CA LEU A 180 2.64 8.50 7.98
C LEU A 180 3.05 9.97 7.87
N LYS A 181 2.08 10.89 7.82
CA LYS A 181 2.32 12.33 7.80
C LYS A 181 2.94 12.81 9.11
N GLU A 182 2.37 12.42 10.24
CA GLU A 182 2.80 12.85 11.57
C GLU A 182 4.17 12.30 11.97
N GLU A 183 4.56 11.13 11.46
CA GLU A 183 5.92 10.60 11.64
C GLU A 183 6.94 11.14 10.61
N GLY A 184 6.48 11.92 9.64
CA GLY A 184 7.32 12.54 8.60
C GLY A 184 7.72 11.60 7.45
N SER A 185 7.08 10.44 7.31
CA SER A 185 7.33 9.48 6.23
C SER A 185 6.82 9.98 4.87
N VAL A 186 5.73 10.76 4.88
CA VAL A 186 5.16 11.39 3.67
C VAL A 186 4.79 12.84 3.94
N ARG A 187 4.76 13.64 2.88
CA ARG A 187 3.99 14.89 2.84
C ARG A 187 2.66 14.60 2.16
N ILE A 188 1.58 15.11 2.74
CA ILE A 188 0.25 15.04 2.12
C ILE A 188 -0.06 16.41 1.54
N VAL A 189 -0.26 16.46 0.22
CA VAL A 189 -0.48 17.69 -0.53
C VAL A 189 -1.68 17.55 -1.48
N PRO A 190 -2.36 18.65 -1.86
CA PRO A 190 -3.38 18.61 -2.90
C PRO A 190 -2.76 18.41 -4.28
N LEU A 191 -3.57 17.95 -5.24
CA LEU A 191 -3.13 17.61 -6.61
C LEU A 191 -2.29 18.71 -7.30
N PRO A 192 -2.61 20.02 -7.20
CA PRO A 192 -1.80 21.06 -7.83
C PRO A 192 -0.38 21.22 -7.25
N GLU A 193 -0.08 20.64 -6.08
CA GLU A 193 1.27 20.67 -5.50
C GLU A 193 2.14 19.48 -5.91
N VAL A 194 1.57 18.49 -6.61
CA VAL A 194 2.34 17.40 -7.20
C VAL A 194 3.01 17.91 -8.47
N GLY A 195 4.32 17.70 -8.60
CA GLY A 195 5.09 18.19 -9.75
C GLY A 195 4.78 17.41 -11.03
N GLN A 196 4.62 16.10 -10.92
CA GLN A 196 4.39 15.19 -12.04
C GLN A 196 3.28 14.16 -11.72
N PRO A 197 2.02 14.61 -11.56
CA PRO A 197 0.92 13.67 -11.40
C PRO A 197 0.70 12.88 -12.71
N ARG A 198 0.37 11.60 -12.58
CA ARG A 198 0.08 10.70 -13.71
C ARG A 198 -1.14 11.20 -14.48
N GLN A 199 -0.94 11.54 -15.74
CA GLN A 199 -2.00 11.99 -16.63
C GLN A 199 -3.01 10.86 -16.90
N GLY A 200 -4.28 11.23 -17.04
CA GLY A 200 -5.36 10.29 -17.37
C GLY A 200 -5.78 9.36 -16.23
N MET A 201 -5.14 9.44 -15.06
CA MET A 201 -5.52 8.68 -13.87
C MET A 201 -6.86 9.18 -13.27
N ILE A 202 -7.17 10.47 -13.40
CA ILE A 202 -8.46 11.05 -13.00
C ILE A 202 -9.29 11.30 -14.27
N PRO A 203 -10.39 10.56 -14.49
CA PRO A 203 -11.22 10.72 -15.67
C PRO A 203 -11.76 12.15 -15.81
N HIS A 204 -11.77 12.66 -17.05
CA HIS A 204 -12.23 14.00 -17.41
C HIS A 204 -11.53 15.18 -16.72
N LEU A 205 -10.44 14.95 -15.98
CA LEU A 205 -9.66 16.03 -15.38
C LEU A 205 -9.08 16.94 -16.46
N PRO A 206 -9.31 18.28 -16.41
CA PRO A 206 -8.75 19.19 -17.40
C PRO A 206 -7.23 19.40 -17.16
N GLU A 207 -6.39 18.52 -17.70
CA GLU A 207 -4.92 18.53 -17.50
C GLU A 207 -4.27 19.89 -17.78
N ARG A 208 -4.70 20.57 -18.86
CA ARG A 208 -4.21 21.92 -19.20
C ARG A 208 -4.53 22.96 -18.12
N ARG A 209 -5.67 22.82 -17.42
CA ARG A 209 -6.02 23.70 -16.29
C ARG A 209 -5.21 23.33 -15.06
N LEU A 210 -4.98 22.04 -14.80
CA LEU A 210 -4.11 21.59 -13.70
C LEU A 210 -2.70 22.18 -13.83
N ILE A 211 -2.09 22.15 -15.03
CA ILE A 211 -0.77 22.75 -15.27
C ILE A 211 -0.75 24.25 -14.98
N LYS A 212 -1.81 24.98 -15.37
CA LYS A 212 -1.92 26.41 -15.05
C LYS A 212 -2.11 26.64 -13.56
N LEU A 213 -2.93 25.81 -12.91
CA LEU A 213 -3.21 25.90 -11.49
C LEU A 213 -1.96 25.62 -10.66
N HIS A 214 -1.16 24.61 -11.01
CA HIS A 214 0.14 24.32 -10.39
C HIS A 214 1.04 25.56 -10.34
N LYS A 215 1.14 26.31 -11.45
CA LYS A 215 1.95 27.54 -11.52
C LYS A 215 1.40 28.68 -10.66
N ALA A 216 0.08 28.81 -10.57
CA ALA A 216 -0.57 29.86 -9.78
C ALA A 216 -0.69 29.52 -8.29
N TRP A 217 -0.67 28.22 -7.94
CA TRP A 217 -0.96 27.71 -6.59
C TRP A 217 -0.18 28.37 -5.45
N PRO A 218 1.14 28.64 -5.58
CA PRO A 218 1.91 29.29 -4.51
C PRO A 218 1.46 30.71 -4.21
N THR A 219 0.81 31.39 -5.17
CA THR A 219 0.34 32.78 -5.04
C THR A 219 -1.06 32.91 -4.48
N MET A 220 -1.81 31.80 -4.43
CA MET A 220 -3.21 31.77 -4.00
C MET A 220 -3.35 31.64 -2.48
N ASN A 221 -4.33 32.33 -1.92
CA ASN A 221 -4.77 32.15 -0.55
C ASN A 221 -5.66 30.90 -0.38
N VAL A 222 -6.08 30.60 0.85
CA VAL A 222 -6.83 29.38 1.18
C VAL A 222 -8.18 29.30 0.45
N ASP A 223 -8.90 30.41 0.33
CA ASP A 223 -10.23 30.41 -0.29
C ASP A 223 -10.14 30.34 -1.82
N GLU A 224 -9.15 31.02 -2.42
CA GLU A 224 -8.81 30.88 -3.84
C GLU A 224 -8.45 29.44 -4.19
N ARG A 225 -7.64 28.77 -3.35
CA ARG A 225 -7.26 27.35 -3.53
C ARG A 225 -8.46 26.42 -3.48
N LYS A 226 -9.37 26.62 -2.52
CA LYS A 226 -10.60 25.82 -2.42
C LYS A 226 -11.45 25.98 -3.67
N GLN A 227 -11.72 27.22 -4.08
CA GLN A 227 -12.56 27.51 -5.25
C GLN A 227 -11.94 26.93 -6.53
N ALA A 228 -10.65 27.18 -6.75
CA ALA A 228 -9.95 26.71 -7.95
C ALA A 228 -9.93 25.17 -8.04
N LEU A 229 -9.78 24.48 -6.91
CA LEU A 229 -9.78 23.01 -6.89
C LEU A 229 -11.19 22.44 -7.12
N SER A 230 -12.23 23.05 -6.54
CA SER A 230 -13.63 22.68 -6.81
C SER A 230 -13.98 22.85 -8.29
N GLU A 231 -13.57 23.96 -8.91
CA GLU A 231 -13.79 24.20 -10.34
C GLU A 231 -13.01 23.23 -11.24
N LEU A 232 -11.79 22.86 -10.84
CA LEU A 232 -10.97 21.90 -11.58
C LEU A 232 -11.64 20.52 -11.64
N VAL A 233 -12.25 20.09 -10.54
CA VAL A 233 -12.76 18.73 -10.34
C VAL A 233 -14.21 18.57 -10.77
N LEU A 234 -14.96 19.67 -10.94
CA LEU A 234 -16.36 19.64 -11.37
C LEU A 234 -16.63 18.73 -12.59
N PRO A 235 -15.81 18.72 -13.66
CA PRO A 235 -16.01 17.81 -14.79
C PRO A 235 -15.78 16.33 -14.46
N CYS A 236 -15.04 16.01 -13.40
CA CYS A 236 -14.76 14.63 -12.98
C CYS A 236 -15.97 13.98 -12.30
N LEU A 237 -16.88 14.79 -11.74
CA LEU A 237 -18.06 14.31 -11.01
C LEU A 237 -19.13 13.69 -11.93
N THR A 238 -19.02 13.85 -13.25
CA THR A 238 -19.94 13.24 -14.21
C THR A 238 -19.56 11.81 -14.56
N ASP A 239 -18.38 11.35 -14.18
CA ASP A 239 -17.89 10.00 -14.45
C ASP A 239 -18.21 9.06 -13.27
N SER A 240 -18.85 7.92 -13.56
CA SER A 240 -19.16 6.90 -12.54
C SER A 240 -18.07 5.84 -12.37
N SER A 241 -17.01 5.85 -13.19
CA SER A 241 -15.89 4.91 -13.10
C SER A 241 -14.96 5.19 -11.92
N LEU A 242 -14.95 6.44 -11.42
CA LEU A 242 -14.18 6.84 -10.25
C LEU A 242 -15.15 7.31 -9.15
N SER A 243 -15.14 6.59 -8.02
CA SER A 243 -15.99 6.93 -6.88
C SER A 243 -15.64 8.30 -6.30
N THR A 244 -16.62 8.98 -5.71
CA THR A 244 -16.40 10.27 -5.02
C THR A 244 -15.35 10.17 -3.91
N PRO A 245 -15.36 9.16 -3.02
CA PRO A 245 -14.31 9.03 -1.99
C PRO A 245 -12.91 8.89 -2.58
N ARG A 246 -12.73 8.08 -3.64
CA ARG A 246 -11.43 7.93 -4.30
C ARG A 246 -10.99 9.22 -4.99
N LEU A 247 -11.91 9.93 -5.64
CA LEU A 247 -11.64 11.24 -6.22
C LEU A 247 -11.19 12.25 -5.16
N GLU A 248 -11.82 12.28 -3.98
CA GLU A 248 -11.40 13.15 -2.89
C GLU A 248 -9.96 12.85 -2.42
N GLU A 249 -9.60 11.58 -2.26
CA GLU A 249 -8.22 11.19 -1.92
C GLU A 249 -7.23 11.63 -3.01
N LEU A 250 -7.58 11.43 -4.28
CA LEU A 250 -6.75 11.83 -5.42
C LEU A 250 -6.62 13.34 -5.57
N VAL A 251 -7.59 14.12 -5.13
CA VAL A 251 -7.58 15.58 -5.29
C VAL A 251 -6.89 16.26 -4.11
N TRP A 252 -7.16 15.79 -2.88
CA TRP A 252 -6.78 16.51 -1.66
C TRP A 252 -5.60 15.87 -0.92
N LYS A 253 -5.34 14.57 -1.12
CA LYS A 253 -4.46 13.78 -0.24
C LYS A 253 -3.39 13.00 -1.01
N ARG A 254 -2.65 13.68 -1.89
CA ARG A 254 -1.49 13.10 -2.60
C ARG A 254 -0.33 12.88 -1.63
N MET A 255 0.20 11.66 -1.59
CA MET A 255 1.37 11.33 -0.75
C MET A 255 2.67 11.49 -1.54
N LEU A 256 3.52 12.42 -1.12
CA LEU A 256 4.87 12.59 -1.64
C LEU A 256 5.90 12.07 -0.65
N VAL A 257 6.91 11.36 -1.14
CA VAL A 257 8.04 10.86 -0.35
C VAL A 257 9.23 11.79 -0.56
N GLY A 258 9.75 12.38 0.52
CA GLY A 258 10.88 13.31 0.43
C GLY A 258 10.61 14.49 -0.52
N GLN A 259 11.44 14.63 -1.55
CA GLN A 259 11.36 15.68 -2.58
C GLN A 259 10.98 15.11 -3.96
N GLU A 260 10.48 13.88 -4.01
CA GLU A 260 10.02 13.26 -5.26
C GLU A 260 8.91 14.10 -5.91
N ALA A 261 8.92 14.21 -7.24
CA ALA A 261 7.93 14.97 -7.99
C ALA A 261 6.63 14.19 -8.25
N VAL A 262 6.72 12.85 -8.21
CA VAL A 262 5.62 11.92 -8.48
C VAL A 262 5.11 11.34 -7.16
N ASP A 263 3.81 11.48 -6.91
CA ASP A 263 3.18 10.93 -5.71
C ASP A 263 2.93 9.42 -5.82
N LEU A 264 2.69 8.79 -4.67
CA LEU A 264 2.56 7.34 -4.55
C LEU A 264 1.39 6.75 -5.35
N ALA A 265 0.25 7.45 -5.47
CA ALA A 265 -0.89 6.95 -6.24
C ALA A 265 -0.58 6.98 -7.74
N SER A 266 0.15 8.00 -8.22
CA SER A 266 0.66 8.05 -9.59
C SER A 266 1.70 6.96 -9.88
N GLN A 267 2.59 6.66 -8.93
CA GLN A 267 3.53 5.54 -9.06
C GLN A 267 2.79 4.19 -9.14
N ALA A 268 1.80 3.99 -8.27
CA ALA A 268 0.98 2.78 -8.25
C ALA A 268 0.19 2.60 -9.56
N GLU A 269 -0.42 3.67 -10.07
CA GLU A 269 -1.17 3.61 -11.33
C GLU A 269 -0.27 3.28 -12.52
N ALA A 270 0.90 3.93 -12.62
CA ALA A 270 1.86 3.64 -13.69
C ALA A 270 2.28 2.17 -13.67
N LEU A 271 2.60 1.64 -12.48
CA LEU A 271 3.00 0.25 -12.32
C LEU A 271 1.86 -0.73 -12.63
N ARG A 272 0.62 -0.38 -12.27
CA ARG A 272 -0.56 -1.20 -12.58
C ARG A 272 -0.82 -1.27 -14.09
N GLN A 273 -0.65 -0.17 -14.82
CA GLN A 273 -0.83 -0.12 -16.28
C GLN A 273 0.24 -0.92 -17.04
N GLU A 274 1.43 -1.06 -16.45
CA GLU A 274 2.55 -1.80 -17.04
C GLU A 274 2.58 -3.27 -16.62
N TRP A 275 1.66 -3.69 -15.77
CA TRP A 275 1.63 -5.05 -15.26
C TRP A 275 1.30 -6.03 -16.40
N PRO A 276 2.11 -7.07 -16.63
CA PRO A 276 1.85 -8.01 -17.72
C PRO A 276 0.54 -8.78 -17.51
N GLU A 277 -0.15 -9.09 -18.61
CA GLU A 277 -1.28 -10.04 -18.61
C GLU A 277 -0.80 -11.50 -18.62
N ASP A 278 0.41 -11.77 -19.12
CA ASP A 278 0.94 -13.13 -19.10
C ASP A 278 1.40 -13.52 -17.69
N ALA A 279 1.09 -14.76 -17.30
CA ALA A 279 1.35 -15.32 -15.98
C ALA A 279 2.85 -15.39 -15.62
N ASP A 280 3.69 -15.83 -16.56
CA ASP A 280 5.13 -15.95 -16.35
C ASP A 280 5.80 -14.58 -16.36
N ALA A 281 5.40 -13.73 -17.30
CA ALA A 281 5.84 -12.35 -17.36
C ALA A 281 5.48 -11.58 -16.09
N SER A 282 4.30 -11.80 -15.51
CA SER A 282 3.87 -11.19 -14.24
C SER A 282 4.80 -11.54 -13.08
N ARG A 283 5.20 -12.81 -12.96
CA ARG A 283 6.11 -13.28 -11.90
C ARG A 283 7.50 -12.65 -12.05
N ILE A 284 8.03 -12.62 -13.28
CA ILE A 284 9.32 -12.00 -13.58
C ILE A 284 9.26 -10.50 -13.31
N HIS A 285 8.20 -9.83 -13.75
CA HIS A 285 7.99 -8.40 -13.53
C HIS A 285 7.94 -8.07 -12.02
N ALA A 286 7.17 -8.82 -11.24
CA ALA A 286 7.08 -8.64 -9.80
C ALA A 286 8.45 -8.77 -9.12
N ALA A 287 9.22 -9.81 -9.47
CA ALA A 287 10.56 -10.02 -8.92
C ALA A 287 11.54 -8.88 -9.27
N GLN A 288 11.57 -8.45 -10.54
CA GLN A 288 12.43 -7.35 -10.99
C GLN A 288 12.07 -6.01 -10.32
N ARG A 289 10.77 -5.71 -10.21
CA ARG A 289 10.27 -4.50 -9.56
C ARG A 289 10.57 -4.50 -8.07
N LEU A 290 10.42 -5.64 -7.40
CA LEU A 290 10.78 -5.79 -6.01
C LEU A 290 12.27 -5.56 -5.77
N ASP A 291 13.15 -6.15 -6.59
CA ASP A 291 14.60 -5.94 -6.48
C ASP A 291 15.01 -4.48 -6.68
N HIS A 292 14.37 -3.81 -7.63
CA HIS A 292 14.55 -2.37 -7.85
C HIS A 292 14.09 -1.60 -6.62
N TRP A 293 12.88 -1.83 -6.14
CA TRP A 293 12.30 -1.11 -5.01
C TRP A 293 13.11 -1.31 -3.72
N LEU A 294 13.58 -2.52 -3.41
CA LEU A 294 14.45 -2.79 -2.25
C LEU A 294 15.79 -2.03 -2.31
N ARG A 295 16.31 -1.79 -3.51
CA ARG A 295 17.57 -1.08 -3.74
C ARG A 295 17.38 0.43 -3.73
N THR A 296 16.43 0.92 -4.52
CA THR A 296 16.25 2.35 -4.83
C THR A 296 15.22 3.02 -3.95
N GLY A 297 14.35 2.25 -3.28
CA GLY A 297 13.22 2.76 -2.50
C GLY A 297 12.17 3.49 -3.32
N SER A 298 12.21 3.36 -4.64
CA SER A 298 11.23 3.91 -5.57
C SER A 298 10.59 2.76 -6.36
N LEU A 299 9.27 2.85 -6.58
CA LEU A 299 8.55 1.89 -7.43
C LEU A 299 8.78 2.15 -8.93
N MET A 300 9.19 3.38 -9.27
CA MET A 300 9.41 3.80 -10.64
C MET A 300 10.82 3.43 -11.12
N LEU A 301 10.93 2.88 -12.32
CA LEU A 301 12.23 2.69 -12.97
C LEU A 301 12.76 4.06 -13.45
N GLU A 302 14.09 4.23 -13.47
CA GLU A 302 14.75 5.52 -13.77
C GLU A 302 14.35 6.12 -15.13
N HIS A 303 13.90 5.30 -16.09
CA HIS A 303 13.40 5.76 -17.40
C HIS A 303 11.98 6.35 -17.37
N GLN A 304 11.26 6.22 -16.25
CA GLN A 304 9.86 6.63 -16.10
C GLN A 304 9.69 7.90 -15.26
N ALA A 305 10.76 8.41 -14.66
CA ALA A 305 10.76 9.66 -13.90
C ALA A 305 10.86 10.93 -14.79
N THR A 306 11.03 10.74 -16.10
CA THR A 306 11.32 11.82 -17.07
C THR A 306 10.23 12.06 -18.13
N VAL A 307 8.97 11.69 -17.87
CA VAL A 307 7.84 12.03 -18.76
C VAL A 307 6.92 13.05 -18.12
#